data_AF-A0A1E4ZYX6-F1
#
_entry.id   AF-A0A1E4ZYX6-F1
#
_cell.length_a   1.000
_cell.length_b   1.000
_cell.length_c   1.000
_cell.angle_alpha   90.00
_cell.angle_beta   90.00
_cell.angle_gamma   90.00
#
_symmetry.space_group_name_H-M   'P 1'
#
loop_
_entity.id
_entity.type
_entity.pdbx_description
1 polymer ?
#
loop_
_entity_poly.entity_id
_entity_poly.type
_entity_poly.pdbx_seq_one_letter_code
_entity_poly.pdbx_strand_id
1 'polypeptide(L)'
;MGIIVARRLKIITGLILFTFVTVHLMNLAIGFFSLPLADQLRPVMMFPFSNRPVGAILFASVTLHMFLGLQALYKRNTLQMTRHDTVQLVTALLIIPLLVPHAWSMIANKQMLGITPGYFELFQFFWIKEPIAGIRQVLLLIVIWVHGCLGLFTWLRIKLWWPRLANYANLIAVIIPVLALLAFVDGGMRALGASGFDPAGYAREPFHSQPGSNPPTQPHGVSKPGKPDSNTAGITFNNGAQIQKPNDKNNRPVETDPVKIKQTQTFIGQVKWRITYGYLALLLAVLLARAFRLRGQCPELEVRYASGDVVKRPAGMNLLEMATVSDIPHANLCRGRGRCGTCRIRIHDSDGKLDPPSQIERDTLTRTGSAENVRLACQLTPGPGVITIERLIPPDVQPHQLHNAKSSANSVSPEPMAEQS
;
A
#
# COMPACT_ATOMS: atom_id res chain seq x y z
N MET A 1 0.20 1.06 25.29
CA MET A 1 0.88 2.05 24.43
C MET A 1 -0.12 3.09 23.95
N GLY A 2 0.11 4.37 24.23
CA GLY A 2 -0.80 5.45 23.83
C GLY A 2 -0.95 5.56 22.31
N ILE A 3 -2.13 5.99 21.86
CA ILE A 3 -2.49 6.13 20.42
C ILE A 3 -1.45 6.99 19.67
N ILE A 4 -0.95 8.03 20.31
CA ILE A 4 0.05 8.95 19.75
C ILE A 4 1.39 8.23 19.52
N VAL A 5 1.86 7.45 20.48
CA VAL A 5 3.13 6.71 20.39
C VAL A 5 3.07 5.68 19.26
N ALA A 6 1.97 4.93 19.17
CA ALA A 6 1.77 3.96 18.10
C ALA A 6 1.73 4.61 16.72
N ARG A 7 1.09 5.78 16.58
CA ARG A 7 1.08 6.52 15.31
C ARG A 7 2.48 6.99 14.92
N ARG A 8 3.26 7.54 15.86
CA ARG A 8 4.64 7.98 15.61
C ARG A 8 5.55 6.81 15.19
N LEU A 9 5.49 5.68 15.90
CA LEU A 9 6.28 4.50 15.57
C LEU A 9 5.95 3.93 14.19
N LYS A 10 4.68 3.92 13.78
CA LYS A 10 4.28 3.51 12.42
C LYS A 10 4.93 4.37 11.34
N ILE A 11 4.94 5.69 11.54
CA ILE A 11 5.55 6.62 10.59
C ILE A 11 7.06 6.43 10.55
N ILE A 12 7.73 6.39 11.71
CA ILE A 12 9.19 6.23 11.78
C ILE A 12 9.64 4.93 11.11
N THR A 13 9.04 3.81 11.51
CA THR A 13 9.37 2.49 10.91
C THR A 13 9.06 2.45 9.42
N GLY A 14 7.92 3.03 8.99
CA GLY A 14 7.56 3.13 7.59
C GLY A 14 8.55 3.95 6.76
N LEU A 15 9.03 5.09 7.29
CA LEU A 15 10.03 5.93 6.62
C LEU A 15 11.39 5.24 6.49
N ILE A 16 11.83 4.52 7.53
CA ILE A 16 13.08 3.74 7.48
C ILE A 16 12.99 2.68 6.37
N LEU A 17 11.89 1.92 6.32
CA LEU A 17 11.66 0.89 5.32
C LEU A 17 11.53 1.49 3.91
N PHE A 18 10.80 2.58 3.76
CA PHE A 18 10.63 3.26 2.49
C PHE A 18 11.95 3.81 1.95
N THR A 19 12.81 4.34 2.82
CA THR A 19 14.16 4.79 2.45
C THR A 19 15.01 3.62 1.96
N PHE A 20 15.02 2.50 2.68
CA PHE A 20 15.72 1.29 2.24
C PHE A 20 15.25 0.82 0.86
N VAL A 21 13.93 0.67 0.66
CA VAL A 21 13.35 0.23 -0.61
C VAL A 21 13.69 1.21 -1.74
N THR A 22 13.62 2.52 -1.47
CA THR A 22 13.94 3.56 -2.47
C THR A 22 15.40 3.47 -2.90
N VAL A 23 16.35 3.42 -1.96
CA VAL A 23 17.78 3.29 -2.29
C VAL A 23 18.07 1.97 -3.01
N HIS A 24 17.42 0.88 -2.61
CA HIS A 24 17.54 -0.42 -3.27
C HIS A 24 17.05 -0.38 -4.73
N LEU A 25 15.88 0.20 -4.97
CA LEU A 25 15.32 0.34 -6.32
C LEU A 25 16.08 1.36 -7.17
N MET A 26 16.63 2.42 -6.58
CA MET A 26 17.52 3.34 -7.28
C MET A 26 18.78 2.64 -7.77
N ASN A 27 19.40 1.78 -6.94
CA ASN A 27 20.55 1.01 -7.36
C ASN A 27 20.20 0.05 -8.52
N LEU A 28 19.02 -0.58 -8.46
CA LEU A 28 18.51 -1.42 -9.55
C LEU A 28 18.23 -0.61 -10.82
N ALA A 29 17.68 0.59 -10.70
CA ALA A 29 17.39 1.50 -11.82
C ALA A 29 18.65 1.95 -12.58
N ILE A 30 19.79 2.08 -11.90
CA ILE A 30 21.10 2.33 -12.56
C ILE A 30 21.43 1.20 -13.54
N GLY A 31 20.99 -0.02 -13.25
CA GLY A 31 21.19 -1.20 -14.09
C GLY A 31 20.59 -1.06 -15.49
N PHE A 32 19.61 -0.19 -15.70
CA PHE A 32 19.07 0.11 -17.03
C PHE A 32 20.13 0.78 -17.92
N PHE A 33 20.98 1.63 -17.35
CA PHE A 33 22.05 2.30 -18.08
C PHE A 33 23.31 1.43 -18.16
N SER A 34 23.66 0.76 -17.05
CA SER A 34 24.84 -0.11 -16.99
C SER A 34 24.73 -1.09 -15.81
N LEU A 35 24.63 -2.39 -16.12
CA LEU A 35 24.66 -3.46 -15.12
C LEU A 35 25.98 -3.48 -14.32
N PRO A 36 27.17 -3.39 -14.95
CA PRO A 36 28.42 -3.33 -14.20
C PRO A 36 28.49 -2.16 -13.23
N LEU A 37 27.99 -0.99 -13.63
CA LEU A 37 27.96 0.19 -12.75
C LEU A 37 27.03 -0.03 -11.56
N ALA A 38 25.85 -0.61 -11.78
CA ALA A 38 24.91 -0.92 -10.70
C ALA A 38 25.51 -1.92 -9.70
N ASP A 39 26.28 -2.91 -10.16
CA ASP A 39 26.97 -3.86 -9.29
C ASP A 39 28.12 -3.21 -8.51
N GLN A 40 28.86 -2.28 -9.12
CA GLN A 40 29.94 -1.53 -8.47
C GLN A 40 29.42 -0.54 -7.41
N LEU A 41 28.29 0.12 -7.66
CA LEU A 41 27.68 1.08 -6.74
C LEU A 41 26.88 0.40 -5.61
N ARG A 42 26.42 -0.84 -5.82
CA ARG A 42 25.62 -1.60 -4.85
C ARG A 42 26.21 -1.64 -3.44
N PRO A 43 27.51 -1.95 -3.22
CA PRO A 43 28.09 -1.95 -1.87
C PRO A 43 28.03 -0.57 -1.21
N VAL A 44 28.24 0.51 -1.97
CA VAL A 44 28.21 1.88 -1.45
C VAL A 44 26.78 2.31 -1.11
N MET A 45 25.82 2.08 -2.00
CA MET A 45 24.42 2.44 -1.76
C MET A 45 23.79 1.60 -0.65
N MET A 46 24.17 0.32 -0.54
CA MET A 46 23.67 -0.57 0.52
C MET A 46 24.48 -0.48 1.82
N PHE A 47 25.62 0.22 1.82
CA PHE A 47 26.52 0.33 2.97
C PHE A 47 25.78 0.72 4.26
N PRO A 48 24.95 1.80 4.28
CA PRO A 48 24.25 2.22 5.48
C PRO A 48 23.41 1.09 6.08
N PHE A 49 22.74 0.30 5.24
CA PHE A 49 21.83 -0.77 5.65
C PHE A 49 22.53 -2.10 5.95
N SER A 50 23.75 -2.29 5.42
CA SER A 50 24.56 -3.47 5.65
C SER A 50 25.38 -3.44 6.95
N ASN A 51 25.50 -2.26 7.58
CA ASN A 51 26.12 -2.07 8.88
C ASN A 51 25.32 -2.78 9.98
N ARG A 52 25.97 -3.52 10.89
CA ARG A 52 25.28 -4.32 11.93
C ARG A 52 24.24 -3.53 12.75
N PRO A 53 24.54 -2.33 13.27
CA PRO A 53 23.54 -1.55 14.03
C PRO A 53 22.34 -1.14 13.19
N VAL A 54 22.58 -0.63 11.98
CA VAL A 54 21.50 -0.16 11.09
C VAL A 54 20.69 -1.33 10.53
N GLY A 55 21.34 -2.45 10.23
CA GLY A 55 20.68 -3.69 9.84
C GLY A 55 19.76 -4.22 10.94
N ALA A 56 20.18 -4.13 12.20
CA ALA A 56 19.31 -4.45 13.35
C ALA A 56 18.13 -3.49 13.45
N ILE A 57 18.34 -2.18 13.24
CA ILE A 57 17.25 -1.18 13.20
C ILE A 57 16.28 -1.46 12.06
N LEU A 58 16.78 -1.86 10.88
CA LEU A 58 15.95 -2.21 9.73
C LEU A 58 15.10 -3.45 10.01
N PHE A 59 15.70 -4.49 10.59
CA PHE A 59 14.98 -5.70 11.00
C PHE A 59 13.93 -5.42 12.10
N ALA A 60 14.28 -4.60 13.08
CA ALA A 60 13.34 -4.14 14.10
C ALA A 60 12.20 -3.32 13.46
N SER A 61 12.52 -2.49 12.48
CA SER A 61 11.54 -1.65 11.77
C SER A 61 10.54 -2.48 10.99
N VAL A 62 10.96 -3.49 10.21
CA VAL A 62 10.01 -4.35 9.48
C VAL A 62 9.13 -5.15 10.43
N THR A 63 9.71 -5.68 11.51
CA THR A 63 8.97 -6.46 12.52
C THR A 63 7.94 -5.60 13.24
N LEU A 64 8.35 -4.42 13.72
CA LEU A 64 7.49 -3.50 14.44
C LEU A 64 6.41 -2.90 13.51
N HIS A 65 6.76 -2.55 12.27
CA HIS A 65 5.80 -2.03 11.29
C HIS A 65 4.71 -3.06 10.99
N MET A 66 5.10 -4.32 10.74
CA MET A 66 4.18 -5.43 10.55
C MET A 66 3.27 -5.63 11.77
N PHE A 67 3.84 -5.68 12.97
CA PHE A 67 3.08 -5.87 14.21
C PHE A 67 2.05 -4.74 14.42
N LEU A 68 2.47 -3.49 14.25
CA LEU A 68 1.59 -2.32 14.38
C LEU A 68 0.50 -2.28 13.29
N GLY A 69 0.78 -2.82 12.11
CA GLY A 69 -0.18 -3.04 11.03
C GLY A 69 -1.26 -4.06 11.42
N LEU A 70 -0.84 -5.25 11.87
CA LEU A 70 -1.75 -6.31 12.34
C LEU A 70 -2.57 -5.85 13.56
N GLN A 71 -1.96 -5.12 14.48
CA GLN A 71 -2.68 -4.52 15.62
C GLN A 71 -3.76 -3.53 15.15
N ALA A 72 -3.49 -2.74 14.09
CA ALA A 72 -4.51 -1.87 13.51
C ALA A 72 -5.66 -2.67 12.89
N LEU A 73 -5.37 -3.75 12.18
CA LEU A 73 -6.39 -4.64 11.62
C LEU A 73 -7.27 -5.25 12.71
N TYR A 74 -6.66 -5.76 13.79
CA TYR A 74 -7.37 -6.31 14.95
C TYR A 74 -8.35 -5.29 15.58
N LYS A 75 -7.89 -4.05 15.76
CA LYS A 75 -8.66 -2.98 16.39
C LYS A 75 -9.76 -2.38 15.51
N ARG A 76 -9.77 -2.61 14.19
CA ARG A 76 -10.83 -2.11 13.29
C ARG A 76 -12.15 -2.84 13.53
N ASN A 77 -13.24 -2.11 13.77
CA ASN A 77 -14.58 -2.69 13.98
C ASN A 77 -15.27 -3.08 12.67
N THR A 78 -15.10 -2.30 11.61
CA THR A 78 -15.63 -2.61 10.26
C THR A 78 -14.49 -2.77 9.26
N LEU A 79 -14.74 -3.53 8.18
CA LEU A 79 -13.85 -3.63 7.02
C LEU A 79 -14.37 -2.85 5.80
N GLN A 80 -15.40 -2.02 6.00
CA GLN A 80 -15.83 -1.05 5.01
C GLN A 80 -14.84 0.11 5.01
N MET A 81 -14.00 0.16 3.99
CA MET A 81 -12.84 1.03 3.92
C MET A 81 -12.86 1.82 2.61
N THR A 82 -12.23 3.00 2.61
CA THR A 82 -12.01 3.74 1.36
C THR A 82 -11.13 2.94 0.42
N ARG A 83 -11.16 3.23 -0.88
CA ARG A 83 -10.32 2.53 -1.88
C ARG A 83 -8.83 2.57 -1.51
N HIS A 84 -8.32 3.70 -1.04
CA HIS A 84 -6.92 3.86 -0.62
C HIS A 84 -6.58 2.97 0.59
N ASP A 85 -7.44 2.97 1.61
CA ASP A 85 -7.28 2.16 2.80
C ASP A 85 -7.28 0.65 2.46
N THR A 86 -8.17 0.22 1.56
CA THR A 86 -8.25 -1.17 1.10
C THR A 86 -6.99 -1.57 0.34
N VAL A 87 -6.55 -0.76 -0.64
CA VAL A 87 -5.32 -1.06 -1.40
C VAL A 87 -4.11 -1.10 -0.47
N GLN A 88 -3.98 -0.16 0.47
CA GLN A 88 -2.87 -0.13 1.41
C GLN A 88 -2.86 -1.36 2.33
N LEU A 89 -4.04 -1.82 2.79
CA LEU A 89 -4.15 -3.05 3.59
C LEU A 89 -3.80 -4.30 2.77
N VAL A 90 -4.37 -4.46 1.58
CA VAL A 90 -4.13 -5.64 0.74
C VAL A 90 -2.66 -5.72 0.37
N THR A 91 -2.07 -4.61 -0.10
CA THR A 91 -0.64 -4.56 -0.41
C THR A 91 0.22 -4.86 0.83
N ALA A 92 -0.12 -4.33 2.01
CA ALA A 92 0.60 -4.65 3.25
C ALA A 92 0.61 -6.15 3.58
N LEU A 93 -0.52 -6.83 3.39
CA LEU A 93 -0.65 -8.26 3.66
C LEU A 93 0.11 -9.12 2.62
N LEU A 94 0.21 -8.64 1.38
CA LEU A 94 0.93 -9.33 0.31
C LEU A 94 2.45 -9.17 0.40
N ILE A 95 2.97 -8.11 1.04
CA ILE A 95 4.43 -7.87 1.10
C ILE A 95 5.18 -9.06 1.70
N ILE A 96 4.76 -9.60 2.85
CA ILE A 96 5.51 -10.66 3.54
C ILE A 96 5.67 -11.94 2.69
N PRO A 97 4.60 -12.56 2.15
CA PRO A 97 4.75 -13.76 1.33
C PRO A 97 5.54 -13.51 0.04
N LEU A 98 5.50 -12.29 -0.52
CA LEU A 98 6.28 -11.91 -1.70
C LEU A 98 7.76 -11.64 -1.36
N LEU A 99 8.02 -11.01 -0.21
CA LEU A 99 9.35 -10.56 0.23
C LEU A 99 10.19 -11.70 0.81
N VAL A 100 9.60 -12.61 1.60
CA VAL A 100 10.35 -13.65 2.32
C VAL A 100 11.24 -14.46 1.38
N PRO A 101 10.78 -14.97 0.22
CA PRO A 101 11.65 -15.70 -0.71
C PRO A 101 12.82 -14.87 -1.25
N HIS A 102 12.65 -13.55 -1.43
CA HIS A 102 13.71 -12.64 -1.83
C HIS A 102 14.72 -12.44 -0.69
N ALA A 103 14.24 -11.86 0.41
CA ALA A 103 15.07 -11.40 1.50
C ALA A 103 15.79 -12.56 2.20
N TRP A 104 15.07 -13.65 2.50
CA TRP A 104 15.64 -14.82 3.17
C TRP A 104 16.71 -15.50 2.31
N SER A 105 16.45 -15.68 1.01
CA SER A 105 17.43 -16.31 0.10
C SER A 105 18.72 -15.48 0.01
N MET A 106 18.60 -14.15 -0.12
CA MET A 106 19.77 -13.28 -0.20
C MET A 106 20.59 -13.26 1.10
N ILE A 107 19.91 -13.22 2.26
CA ILE A 107 20.57 -13.23 3.57
C ILE A 107 21.25 -14.59 3.81
N ALA A 108 20.53 -15.69 3.62
CA ALA A 108 21.02 -17.02 3.94
C ALA A 108 22.14 -17.46 2.99
N ASN A 109 22.05 -17.18 1.68
CA ASN A 109 23.14 -17.50 0.74
C ASN A 109 24.42 -16.74 1.09
N LYS A 110 24.32 -15.47 1.49
CA LYS A 110 25.48 -14.69 1.92
C LYS A 110 26.07 -15.25 3.22
N GLN A 111 25.23 -15.55 4.22
CA GLN A 111 25.70 -15.96 5.55
C GLN A 111 26.20 -17.40 5.61
N MET A 112 25.55 -18.32 4.89
CA MET A 112 25.83 -19.76 4.96
C MET A 112 26.77 -20.22 3.85
N LEU A 113 26.68 -19.63 2.65
CA LEU A 113 27.46 -20.04 1.48
C LEU A 113 28.52 -19.00 1.06
N GLY A 114 28.50 -17.79 1.62
CA GLY A 114 29.37 -16.69 1.19
C GLY A 114 29.03 -16.15 -0.21
N ILE A 115 27.91 -16.55 -0.79
CA ILE A 115 27.54 -16.23 -2.17
C ILE A 115 26.78 -14.90 -2.19
N THR A 116 27.30 -13.93 -2.95
CA THR A 116 26.62 -12.66 -3.23
C THR A 116 26.51 -12.48 -4.74
N PRO A 117 25.41 -12.93 -5.37
CA PRO A 117 25.29 -12.84 -6.83
C PRO A 117 25.27 -11.37 -7.27
N GLY A 118 25.88 -11.07 -8.41
CA GLY A 118 25.69 -9.79 -9.10
C GLY A 118 24.31 -9.71 -9.74
N TYR A 119 24.01 -8.58 -10.38
CA TYR A 119 22.73 -8.40 -11.06
C TYR A 119 22.57 -9.34 -12.25
N PHE A 120 23.63 -9.56 -13.02
CA PHE A 120 23.60 -10.44 -14.19
C PHE A 120 23.24 -11.88 -13.80
N GLU A 121 23.89 -12.46 -12.79
CA GLU A 121 23.61 -13.83 -12.35
C GLU A 121 22.20 -13.94 -11.76
N LEU A 122 21.74 -12.91 -11.05
CA LEU A 122 20.41 -12.89 -10.46
C LEU A 122 19.32 -12.79 -11.53
N PHE A 123 19.51 -11.97 -12.57
CA PHE A 123 18.58 -11.89 -13.70
C PHE A 123 18.57 -13.17 -14.52
N GLN A 124 19.72 -13.76 -14.79
CA GLN A 124 19.81 -15.08 -15.43
C GLN A 124 19.03 -16.14 -14.63
N PHE A 125 19.19 -16.13 -13.30
CA PHE A 125 18.42 -17.02 -12.43
C PHE A 125 16.90 -16.79 -12.58
N PHE A 126 16.44 -15.54 -12.56
CA PHE A 126 15.02 -15.22 -12.67
C PHE A 126 14.40 -15.42 -14.06
N TRP A 127 15.17 -15.36 -15.14
CA TRP A 127 14.62 -15.53 -16.49
C TRP A 127 14.76 -16.96 -17.01
N ILE A 128 15.81 -17.67 -16.61
CA ILE A 128 16.14 -18.99 -17.17
C ILE A 128 15.84 -20.10 -16.16
N LYS A 129 16.35 -19.97 -14.92
CA LYS A 129 16.30 -21.07 -13.94
C LYS A 129 14.97 -21.13 -13.18
N GLU A 130 14.46 -19.98 -12.74
CA GLU A 130 13.28 -19.87 -11.87
C GLU A 130 12.37 -18.69 -12.30
N PRO A 131 11.69 -18.80 -13.46
CA PRO A 131 10.85 -17.73 -14.03
C PRO A 131 9.74 -17.24 -13.09
N ILE A 132 9.14 -18.16 -12.35
CA ILE A 132 8.10 -17.82 -11.36
C ILE A 132 8.67 -16.93 -10.24
N ALA A 133 9.93 -17.14 -9.85
CA ALA A 133 10.58 -16.28 -8.87
C ALA A 133 10.82 -14.86 -9.43
N GLY A 134 11.09 -14.74 -10.73
CA GLY A 134 11.18 -13.45 -11.43
C GLY A 134 9.86 -12.70 -11.43
N ILE A 135 8.76 -13.35 -11.84
CA ILE A 135 7.40 -12.76 -11.81
C ILE A 135 7.04 -12.31 -10.40
N ARG A 136 7.35 -13.13 -9.38
CA ARG A 136 7.16 -12.77 -7.98
C ARG A 136 7.92 -11.50 -7.60
N GLN A 137 9.13 -11.26 -8.12
CA GLN A 137 9.84 -10.00 -7.83
C GLN A 137 9.23 -8.79 -8.50
N VAL A 138 8.73 -8.93 -9.73
CA VAL A 138 7.97 -7.86 -10.39
C VAL A 138 6.74 -7.52 -9.56
N LEU A 139 5.99 -8.52 -9.09
CA LEU A 139 4.85 -8.32 -8.20
C LEU A 139 5.25 -7.70 -6.86
N LEU A 140 6.33 -8.18 -6.23
CA LEU A 140 6.84 -7.62 -4.98
C LEU A 140 7.16 -6.14 -5.14
N LEU A 141 7.87 -5.76 -6.22
CA LEU A 141 8.23 -4.37 -6.51
C LEU A 141 6.99 -3.49 -6.61
N ILE A 142 5.98 -3.91 -7.40
CA ILE A 142 4.73 -3.16 -7.55
C ILE A 142 4.04 -3.02 -6.19
N VAL A 143 3.87 -4.12 -5.47
CA VAL A 143 3.16 -4.17 -4.19
C VAL A 143 3.85 -3.32 -3.11
N ILE A 144 5.16 -3.47 -2.93
CA ILE A 144 5.92 -2.77 -1.90
C ILE A 144 6.01 -1.27 -2.20
N TRP A 145 6.15 -0.90 -3.48
CA TRP A 145 6.23 0.48 -3.91
C TRP A 145 4.89 1.21 -3.76
N VAL A 146 3.79 0.58 -4.21
CA VAL A 146 2.43 1.12 -4.03
C VAL A 146 2.10 1.27 -2.54
N HIS A 147 2.39 0.25 -1.72
CA HIS A 147 2.19 0.33 -0.27
C HIS A 147 2.93 1.51 0.35
N GLY A 148 4.22 1.65 0.02
CA GLY A 148 5.08 2.74 0.51
C GLY A 148 4.60 4.11 0.07
N CYS A 149 4.27 4.29 -1.22
CA CYS A 149 3.80 5.54 -1.77
C CYS A 149 2.44 5.97 -1.17
N LEU A 150 1.50 5.03 -0.98
CA LEU A 150 0.21 5.33 -0.33
C LEU A 150 0.39 5.73 1.14
N GLY A 151 1.27 5.04 1.87
CA GLY A 151 1.60 5.39 3.25
C GLY A 151 2.23 6.79 3.35
N LEU A 152 3.15 7.12 2.45
CA LEU A 152 3.79 8.43 2.41
C LEU A 152 2.79 9.53 2.01
N PHE A 153 1.99 9.30 0.97
CA PHE A 153 0.98 10.24 0.47
C PHE A 153 -0.05 10.60 1.55
N THR A 154 -0.61 9.61 2.24
CA THR A 154 -1.61 9.82 3.29
C THR A 154 -1.06 10.62 4.47
N TRP A 155 0.24 10.52 4.75
CA TRP A 155 0.91 11.32 5.78
C TRP A 155 1.32 12.73 5.31
N LEU A 156 1.80 12.87 4.06
CA LEU A 156 2.30 14.15 3.55
C LEU A 156 1.20 15.09 3.07
N ARG A 157 0.06 14.57 2.59
CA ARG A 157 -1.04 15.39 2.03
C ARG A 157 -1.62 16.44 2.98
N ILE A 158 -1.40 16.30 4.29
CA ILE A 158 -1.87 17.23 5.32
C ILE A 158 -0.83 18.31 5.66
N LYS A 159 0.37 18.28 5.05
CA LYS A 159 1.43 19.26 5.27
C LYS A 159 1.25 20.47 4.34
N LEU A 160 1.37 21.67 4.90
CA LEU A 160 1.18 22.95 4.18
C LEU A 160 2.09 23.11 2.96
N TRP A 161 3.29 22.53 2.99
CA TRP A 161 4.27 22.60 1.90
C TRP A 161 4.07 21.53 0.81
N TRP A 162 3.23 20.51 1.05
CA TRP A 162 3.08 19.38 0.14
C TRP A 162 2.61 19.76 -1.28
N PRO A 163 1.64 20.67 -1.48
CA PRO A 163 1.19 21.03 -2.83
C PRO A 163 2.31 21.50 -3.76
N ARG A 164 3.35 22.13 -3.22
CA ARG A 164 4.51 22.61 -3.99
C ARG A 164 5.43 21.46 -4.44
N LEU A 165 5.52 20.39 -3.65
CA LEU A 165 6.41 19.26 -3.90
C LEU A 165 5.71 18.07 -4.57
N ALA A 166 4.38 18.02 -4.54
CA ALA A 166 3.59 16.88 -4.99
C ALA A 166 3.90 16.46 -6.44
N ASN A 167 4.10 17.42 -7.35
CA ASN A 167 4.41 17.12 -8.75
C ASN A 167 5.76 16.41 -8.91
N TYR A 168 6.80 16.88 -8.22
CA TYR A 168 8.11 16.24 -8.24
C TYR A 168 8.07 14.85 -7.59
N ALA A 169 7.34 14.71 -6.47
CA ALA A 169 7.16 13.43 -5.82
C ALA A 169 6.43 12.41 -6.71
N ASN A 170 5.41 12.83 -7.46
CA ASN A 170 4.72 11.98 -8.43
C ASN A 170 5.64 11.53 -9.56
N LEU A 171 6.49 12.43 -10.08
CA LEU A 171 7.47 12.08 -11.11
C LEU A 171 8.45 11.01 -10.61
N ILE A 172 9.01 11.21 -9.42
CA ILE A 172 9.95 10.26 -8.79
C ILE A 172 9.26 8.92 -8.51
N ALA A 173 8.01 8.96 -8.03
CA ALA A 173 7.21 7.77 -7.75
C ALA A 173 6.95 6.91 -9.00
N VAL A 174 6.99 7.49 -10.20
CA VAL A 174 6.84 6.75 -11.46
C VAL A 174 8.19 6.34 -12.03
N ILE A 175 9.17 7.24 -12.09
CA ILE A 175 10.45 6.99 -12.76
C ILE A 175 11.24 5.86 -12.10
N ILE A 176 11.33 5.85 -10.76
CA ILE A 176 12.13 4.84 -10.03
C ILE A 176 11.69 3.40 -10.36
N PRO A 177 10.42 3.00 -10.16
CA PRO A 177 10.00 1.63 -10.43
C PRO A 177 10.04 1.30 -11.92
N VAL A 178 9.78 2.27 -12.82
CA VAL A 178 9.85 2.05 -14.27
C VAL A 178 11.27 1.73 -14.70
N LEU A 179 12.26 2.54 -14.30
CA LEU A 179 13.66 2.27 -14.63
C LEU A 179 14.16 0.97 -14.01
N ALA A 180 13.75 0.65 -12.78
CA ALA A 180 14.08 -0.61 -12.14
C ALA A 180 13.52 -1.84 -12.88
N LEU A 181 12.27 -1.75 -13.37
CA LEU A 181 11.66 -2.82 -14.18
C LEU A 181 12.30 -2.92 -15.58
N LEU A 182 12.63 -1.80 -16.21
CA LEU A 182 13.36 -1.79 -17.47
C LEU A 182 14.74 -2.43 -17.32
N ALA A 183 15.47 -2.15 -16.24
CA ALA A 183 16.73 -2.80 -15.91
C ALA A 183 16.58 -4.32 -15.79
N PHE A 184 15.52 -4.79 -15.13
CA PHE A 184 15.22 -6.22 -14.99
C PHE A 184 14.92 -6.90 -16.33
N VAL A 185 14.18 -6.23 -17.21
CA VAL A 185 13.85 -6.75 -18.56
C VAL A 185 15.09 -6.75 -19.45
N ASP A 186 15.81 -5.62 -19.54
CA ASP A 186 17.02 -5.51 -20.36
C ASP A 186 18.09 -6.53 -19.92
N GLY A 187 18.34 -6.62 -18.61
CA GLY A 187 19.26 -7.60 -18.07
C GLY A 187 18.85 -9.06 -18.31
N GLY A 188 17.54 -9.36 -18.24
CA GLY A 188 17.00 -10.66 -18.59
C GLY A 188 17.19 -11.04 -20.07
N MET A 189 16.93 -10.09 -20.97
CA MET A 189 17.13 -10.29 -22.41
C MET A 189 18.60 -10.55 -22.76
N ARG A 190 19.53 -9.83 -22.12
CA ARG A 190 20.98 -10.07 -22.25
C ARG A 190 21.36 -11.47 -21.75
N ALA A 191 20.78 -11.90 -20.62
CA ALA A 191 21.04 -13.22 -20.07
C ALA A 191 20.52 -14.35 -20.98
N LEU A 192 19.35 -14.17 -21.61
CA LEU A 192 18.82 -15.10 -22.61
C LEU A 192 19.75 -15.20 -23.82
N GLY A 193 20.15 -14.07 -24.41
CA GLY A 193 21.08 -14.04 -25.54
C GLY A 193 22.43 -14.72 -25.21
N ALA A 194 22.97 -14.49 -24.01
CA ALA A 194 24.20 -15.13 -23.55
C ALA A 194 24.07 -16.65 -23.33
N SER A 195 22.85 -17.16 -23.08
CA SER A 195 22.60 -18.60 -22.92
C SER A 195 22.49 -19.36 -24.24
N GLY A 196 22.59 -18.67 -25.38
CA GLY A 196 22.33 -19.25 -26.70
C GLY A 196 20.84 -19.56 -26.94
N PHE A 197 19.96 -19.12 -26.03
CA PHE A 197 18.53 -19.13 -26.25
C PHE A 197 18.20 -18.04 -27.28
N ASP A 198 17.97 -18.46 -28.52
CA ASP A 198 17.51 -17.59 -29.59
C ASP A 198 15.99 -17.36 -29.44
N PRO A 199 15.54 -16.16 -29.02
CA PRO A 199 14.11 -15.85 -28.98
C PRO A 199 13.53 -15.63 -30.38
N ALA A 200 14.39 -15.54 -31.42
CA ALA A 200 14.09 -15.09 -32.77
C ALA A 200 13.90 -16.22 -33.80
N GLY A 201 13.16 -17.27 -33.41
CA GLY A 201 12.22 -17.89 -34.34
C GLY A 201 11.05 -16.94 -34.71
N TYR A 202 10.91 -15.82 -33.99
CA TYR A 202 9.93 -14.78 -34.28
C TYR A 202 10.53 -13.38 -34.04
N ALA A 203 11.00 -12.77 -35.13
CA ALA A 203 11.19 -11.32 -35.31
C ALA A 203 12.12 -10.56 -34.33
N ARG A 204 13.40 -10.47 -34.68
CA ARG A 204 14.11 -9.17 -34.61
C ARG A 204 15.27 -9.10 -35.59
N GLU A 205 15.01 -8.49 -36.74
CA GLU A 205 16.02 -7.72 -37.49
C GLU A 205 16.69 -6.73 -36.52
N PRO A 206 18.04 -6.64 -36.48
CA PRO A 206 18.73 -5.71 -35.61
C PRO A 206 18.40 -4.25 -35.99
N PHE A 207 17.60 -3.58 -35.16
CA PHE A 207 17.43 -2.12 -35.25
C PHE A 207 18.71 -1.46 -34.71
N HIS A 208 19.72 -1.38 -35.57
CA HIS A 208 20.80 -0.37 -35.67
C HIS A 208 21.96 -0.96 -36.49
N SER A 209 21.76 -1.16 -37.80
CA SER A 209 22.85 -1.07 -38.76
C SER A 209 22.96 0.39 -39.22
N GLN A 210 24.09 1.02 -38.90
CA GLN A 210 24.50 2.27 -39.56
C GLN A 210 24.72 1.95 -41.06
N PRO A 211 24.22 2.77 -41.99
CA PRO A 211 24.45 2.55 -43.41
C PRO A 211 25.84 3.06 -43.79
N GLY A 212 26.66 2.18 -44.38
CA GLY A 212 27.83 2.58 -45.15
C GLY A 212 29.17 2.07 -44.59
N SER A 213 29.58 0.90 -45.05
CA SER A 213 30.91 0.69 -45.63
C SER A 213 30.97 -0.68 -46.28
N ASN A 214 31.31 -0.68 -47.58
CA ASN A 214 31.48 -1.89 -48.38
C ASN A 214 32.53 -2.82 -47.76
N PRO A 215 32.42 -4.15 -47.96
CA PRO A 215 33.44 -5.08 -47.48
C PRO A 215 34.72 -4.93 -48.32
N PRO A 216 35.92 -4.89 -47.71
CA PRO A 216 37.14 -5.05 -48.49
C PRO A 216 37.31 -6.53 -48.84
N THR A 217 37.47 -6.77 -50.14
CA THR A 217 38.09 -7.95 -50.73
C THR A 217 39.35 -8.38 -49.97
N GLN A 218 39.42 -9.68 -49.68
CA GLN A 218 40.62 -10.37 -49.19
C GLN A 218 41.78 -10.21 -50.18
N PRO A 219 43.02 -10.16 -49.67
CA PRO A 219 44.09 -10.86 -50.33
C PRO A 219 44.78 -11.86 -49.39
N HIS A 220 44.99 -13.05 -49.92
CA HIS A 220 45.89 -14.08 -49.41
C HIS A 220 47.31 -13.53 -49.20
N GLY A 221 47.98 -13.92 -48.11
CA GLY A 221 49.40 -13.65 -47.91
C GLY A 221 49.94 -14.18 -46.59
N VAL A 222 50.74 -15.25 -46.67
CA VAL A 222 51.41 -15.97 -45.60
C VAL A 222 52.63 -15.21 -45.06
N SER A 223 52.78 -15.07 -43.73
CA SER A 223 54.08 -15.17 -43.01
C SER A 223 53.95 -14.95 -41.49
N LYS A 224 54.54 -15.87 -40.68
CA LYS A 224 54.86 -15.71 -39.24
C LYS A 224 56.23 -14.98 -39.06
N PRO A 225 56.80 -14.85 -37.83
CA PRO A 225 56.50 -13.86 -36.79
C PRO A 225 57.72 -12.96 -36.48
N GLY A 226 57.52 -11.65 -36.36
CA GLY A 226 58.55 -10.67 -35.99
C GLY A 226 58.41 -10.18 -34.55
N LYS A 227 59.54 -10.13 -33.84
CA LYS A 227 59.76 -9.64 -32.46
C LYS A 227 59.31 -8.17 -32.30
N PRO A 228 58.78 -7.72 -31.14
CA PRO A 228 58.34 -6.33 -30.99
C PRO A 228 59.48 -5.45 -30.47
N ASP A 229 59.83 -4.44 -31.25
CA ASP A 229 60.58 -3.27 -30.80
C ASP A 229 59.61 -2.16 -30.36
N SER A 230 60.16 -1.26 -29.57
CA SER A 230 59.54 -0.32 -28.66
C SER A 230 58.71 0.81 -29.28
N ASN A 231 57.76 1.30 -28.47
CA ASN A 231 57.15 2.64 -28.51
C ASN A 231 56.14 2.94 -29.62
N THR A 232 54.86 2.63 -29.36
CA THR A 232 53.73 3.51 -29.75
C THR A 232 52.58 3.35 -28.76
N ALA A 233 52.11 4.48 -28.22
CA ALA A 233 50.97 4.58 -27.33
C ALA A 233 49.67 4.19 -28.08
N GLY A 234 48.91 3.27 -27.50
CA GLY A 234 47.59 2.87 -27.98
C GLY A 234 46.81 2.21 -26.85
N ILE A 235 45.83 2.93 -26.31
CA ILE A 235 44.89 2.43 -25.30
C ILE A 235 44.09 1.30 -25.95
N THR A 236 44.47 0.07 -25.65
CA THR A 236 43.80 -1.14 -26.11
C THR A 236 42.79 -1.54 -25.04
N PHE A 237 41.49 -1.39 -25.32
CA PHE A 237 40.44 -1.93 -24.46
C PHE A 237 40.39 -3.45 -24.64
N ASN A 238 41.04 -4.13 -23.70
CA ASN A 238 41.10 -5.58 -23.66
C ASN A 238 39.74 -6.14 -23.19
N ASN A 239 38.98 -6.76 -24.10
CA ASN A 239 37.79 -7.56 -23.78
C ASN A 239 38.17 -8.92 -23.17
N GLY A 240 39.00 -8.88 -22.13
CA GLY A 240 39.17 -9.96 -21.19
C GLY A 240 38.53 -9.51 -19.90
N ALA A 241 37.41 -10.12 -19.52
CA ALA A 241 36.90 -10.03 -18.16
C ALA A 241 37.98 -10.59 -17.22
N GLN A 242 38.88 -9.73 -16.77
CA GLN A 242 39.72 -9.95 -15.62
C GLN A 242 38.74 -10.10 -14.45
N ILE A 243 38.52 -11.35 -14.05
CA ILE A 243 38.01 -11.66 -12.72
C ILE A 243 39.00 -11.01 -11.76
N GLN A 244 38.69 -9.80 -11.31
CA GLN A 244 39.39 -9.16 -10.21
C GLN A 244 39.20 -10.09 -9.01
N LYS A 245 40.18 -10.95 -8.74
CA LYS A 245 40.25 -11.67 -7.46
C LYS A 245 40.25 -10.58 -6.38
N PRO A 246 39.28 -10.57 -5.45
CA PRO A 246 39.35 -9.68 -4.32
C PRO A 246 40.63 -10.01 -3.55
N ASN A 247 41.51 -9.03 -3.38
CA ASN A 247 42.63 -9.14 -2.46
C ASN A 247 42.07 -8.97 -1.04
N ASP A 248 41.37 -9.99 -0.56
CA ASP A 248 40.84 -10.03 0.79
C ASP A 248 41.55 -11.14 1.57
N LYS A 249 42.31 -10.74 2.60
CA LYS A 249 43.04 -11.65 3.50
C LYS A 249 42.10 -12.53 4.34
N ASN A 250 40.79 -12.39 4.16
CA ASN A 250 39.73 -13.16 4.83
C ASN A 250 38.99 -14.14 3.90
N ASN A 251 39.70 -14.75 2.94
CA ASN A 251 39.13 -15.75 2.04
C ASN A 251 38.76 -17.04 2.82
N ARG A 252 37.57 -17.05 3.44
CA ARG A 252 36.90 -18.28 3.84
C ARG A 252 36.65 -19.07 2.55
N PRO A 253 37.04 -20.36 2.44
CA PRO A 253 36.83 -21.12 1.22
C PRO A 253 35.37 -21.04 0.81
N VAL A 254 35.09 -20.64 -0.43
CA VAL A 254 33.76 -20.84 -1.03
C VAL A 254 33.52 -22.34 -0.99
N GLU A 255 32.51 -22.78 -0.24
CA GLU A 255 32.25 -24.17 0.03
C GLU A 255 31.89 -24.90 -1.27
N THR A 256 32.80 -25.74 -1.78
CA THR A 256 32.70 -26.38 -3.10
C THR A 256 32.02 -27.75 -3.09
N ASP A 257 31.62 -28.28 -1.93
CA ASP A 257 30.98 -29.59 -1.84
C ASP A 257 29.52 -29.50 -2.38
N PRO A 258 29.22 -30.11 -3.54
CA PRO A 258 27.89 -30.03 -4.14
C PRO A 258 26.80 -30.67 -3.26
N VAL A 259 27.14 -31.65 -2.44
CA VAL A 259 26.20 -32.28 -1.51
C VAL A 259 25.82 -31.28 -0.42
N LYS A 260 26.81 -30.61 0.17
CA LYS A 260 26.59 -29.61 1.21
C LYS A 260 25.86 -28.37 0.70
N ILE A 261 26.13 -27.93 -0.53
CA ILE A 261 25.37 -26.84 -1.18
C ILE A 261 23.89 -27.24 -1.32
N LYS A 262 23.60 -28.45 -1.82
CA LYS A 262 22.22 -28.93 -2.00
C LYS A 262 21.49 -29.06 -0.67
N GLN A 263 22.15 -29.57 0.36
CA GLN A 263 21.61 -29.65 1.72
C GLN A 263 21.29 -28.25 2.27
N THR A 264 22.23 -27.31 2.17
CA THR A 264 22.03 -25.92 2.61
C THR A 264 20.89 -25.25 1.84
N GLN A 265 20.79 -25.43 0.51
CA GLN A 265 19.66 -24.89 -0.27
C GLN A 265 18.31 -25.47 0.14
N THR A 266 18.27 -26.77 0.46
CA THR A 266 17.06 -27.43 0.98
C THR A 266 16.64 -26.83 2.31
N PHE A 267 17.61 -26.61 3.22
CA PHE A 267 17.38 -25.97 4.51
C PHE A 267 16.85 -24.53 4.34
N ILE A 268 17.49 -23.73 3.47
CA ILE A 268 17.02 -22.37 3.13
C ILE A 268 15.57 -22.39 2.66
N GLY A 269 15.23 -23.35 1.80
CA GLY A 269 13.87 -23.56 1.29
C GLY A 269 12.85 -23.91 2.38
N GLN A 270 13.21 -24.77 3.33
CA GLN A 270 12.34 -25.15 4.45
C GLN A 270 12.06 -23.96 5.38
N VAL A 271 13.10 -23.20 5.74
CA VAL A 271 12.92 -22.03 6.62
C VAL A 271 12.05 -20.96 5.96
N LYS A 272 12.24 -20.71 4.66
CA LYS A 272 11.37 -19.83 3.87
C LYS A 272 9.88 -20.20 4.03
N TRP A 273 9.55 -21.49 3.87
CA TRP A 273 8.17 -21.96 4.02
C TRP A 273 7.66 -21.85 5.46
N ARG A 274 8.48 -22.16 6.46
CA ARG A 274 8.13 -21.99 7.89
C ARG A 274 7.80 -20.54 8.23
N ILE A 275 8.60 -19.57 7.77
CA ILE A 275 8.33 -18.14 7.97
C ILE A 275 7.01 -17.75 7.31
N THR A 276 6.79 -18.19 6.07
CA THR A 276 5.59 -17.85 5.30
C THR A 276 4.32 -18.42 5.95
N TYR A 277 4.31 -19.70 6.32
CA TYR A 277 3.17 -20.32 6.99
C TYR A 277 2.95 -19.78 8.40
N GLY A 278 4.01 -19.47 9.14
CA GLY A 278 3.91 -18.80 10.44
C GLY A 278 3.24 -17.43 10.34
N TYR A 279 3.58 -16.64 9.31
CA TYR A 279 2.91 -15.39 9.02
C TYR A 279 1.42 -15.58 8.69
N LEU A 280 1.08 -16.54 7.84
CA LEU A 280 -0.32 -16.82 7.48
C LEU A 280 -1.14 -17.31 8.69
N ALA A 281 -0.56 -18.15 9.54
CA ALA A 281 -1.17 -18.60 10.78
C ALA A 281 -1.39 -17.42 11.75
N LEU A 282 -0.41 -16.53 11.90
CA LEU A 282 -0.56 -15.31 12.70
C LEU A 282 -1.68 -14.40 12.15
N LEU A 283 -1.73 -14.19 10.83
CA LEU A 283 -2.78 -13.41 10.20
C LEU A 283 -4.16 -14.03 10.46
N LEU A 284 -4.30 -15.34 10.29
CA LEU A 284 -5.53 -16.07 10.58
C LEU A 284 -5.92 -15.92 12.05
N ALA A 285 -4.98 -16.07 12.98
CA ALA A 285 -5.23 -15.89 14.41
C ALA A 285 -5.72 -14.48 14.74
N VAL A 286 -5.13 -13.44 14.11
CA VAL A 286 -5.58 -12.05 14.25
C VAL A 286 -7.01 -11.86 13.74
N LEU A 287 -7.35 -12.45 12.59
CA LEU A 287 -8.70 -12.37 12.02
C LEU A 287 -9.74 -13.11 12.88
N LEU A 288 -9.38 -14.29 13.41
CA LEU A 288 -10.23 -15.05 14.34
C LEU A 288 -10.42 -14.31 15.66
N ALA A 289 -9.35 -13.80 16.26
CA ALA A 289 -9.42 -12.99 17.48
C ALA A 289 -10.27 -11.72 17.27
N ARG A 290 -10.15 -11.08 16.10
CA ARG A 290 -11.00 -9.95 15.72
C ARG A 290 -12.46 -10.36 15.62
N ALA A 291 -12.77 -11.47 14.94
CA ALA A 291 -14.13 -11.97 14.80
C ALA A 291 -14.74 -12.29 16.18
N PHE A 292 -13.98 -12.92 17.07
CA PHE A 292 -14.39 -13.21 18.43
C PHE A 292 -14.66 -11.94 19.25
N ARG A 293 -13.74 -10.95 19.19
CA ARG A 293 -13.93 -9.63 19.83
C ARG A 293 -15.21 -8.95 19.36
N LEU A 294 -15.51 -9.00 18.07
CA LEU A 294 -16.69 -8.34 17.50
C LEU A 294 -17.99 -9.08 17.80
N ARG A 295 -17.96 -10.41 17.95
CA ARG A 295 -19.11 -11.18 18.46
C ARG A 295 -19.51 -10.76 19.87
N GLY A 296 -18.53 -10.43 20.73
CA GLY A 296 -18.78 -9.91 22.08
C GLY A 296 -19.12 -8.41 22.16
N GLN A 297 -19.17 -7.70 21.02
CA GLN A 297 -19.40 -6.25 20.94
C GLN A 297 -20.52 -5.90 19.95
N CYS A 298 -21.62 -6.65 19.92
CA CYS A 298 -22.88 -6.18 19.33
C CYS A 298 -23.78 -5.61 20.43
N PRO A 299 -23.47 -4.44 20.99
CA PRO A 299 -24.41 -3.80 21.88
C PRO A 299 -25.66 -3.41 21.09
N GLU A 300 -26.80 -3.85 21.61
CA GLU A 300 -28.10 -3.61 21.01
C GLU A 300 -28.47 -2.12 21.20
N LEU A 301 -29.00 -1.53 20.14
CA LEU A 301 -29.68 -0.24 20.18
C LEU A 301 -31.17 -0.51 19.94
N GLU A 302 -31.98 -0.09 20.90
CA GLU A 302 -33.44 -0.11 20.83
C GLU A 302 -33.95 1.30 20.52
N VAL A 303 -34.55 1.48 19.35
CA VAL A 303 -35.19 2.74 18.93
C VAL A 303 -36.69 2.61 19.13
N ARG A 304 -37.25 3.45 20.00
CA ARG A 304 -38.69 3.55 20.26
C ARG A 304 -39.24 4.76 19.53
N TYR A 305 -40.14 4.55 18.59
CA TYR A 305 -40.85 5.62 17.92
C TYR A 305 -42.09 6.00 18.72
N ALA A 306 -42.38 7.30 18.83
CA ALA A 306 -43.61 7.79 19.44
C ALA A 306 -44.89 7.26 18.77
N SER A 307 -44.80 6.78 17.52
CA SER A 307 -45.88 6.07 16.81
C SER A 307 -46.17 4.67 17.34
N GLY A 308 -45.33 4.12 18.23
CA GLY A 308 -45.44 2.78 18.78
C GLY A 308 -44.48 1.75 18.17
N ASP A 309 -43.80 2.09 17.07
CA ASP A 309 -42.83 1.19 16.43
C ASP A 309 -41.59 1.01 17.33
N VAL A 310 -41.11 -0.23 17.48
CA VAL A 310 -39.87 -0.53 18.23
C VAL A 310 -38.92 -1.32 17.35
N VAL A 311 -37.70 -0.80 17.19
CA VAL A 311 -36.64 -1.43 16.38
C VAL A 311 -35.45 -1.76 17.26
N LYS A 312 -35.05 -3.03 17.24
CA LYS A 312 -33.83 -3.50 17.89
C LYS A 312 -32.81 -3.91 16.84
N ARG A 313 -31.64 -3.27 16.84
CA ARG A 313 -30.54 -3.57 15.91
C ARG A 313 -29.18 -3.37 16.58
N PRO A 314 -28.11 -3.97 16.06
CA PRO A 314 -26.76 -3.63 16.49
C PRO A 314 -26.50 -2.12 16.34
N ALA A 315 -25.93 -1.48 17.36
CA ALA A 315 -25.55 -0.08 17.30
C ALA A 315 -24.50 0.20 16.20
N GLY A 316 -24.47 1.43 15.68
CA GLY A 316 -23.46 1.88 14.70
C GLY A 316 -23.97 2.22 13.30
N MET A 317 -25.28 2.10 13.06
CA MET A 317 -25.97 2.68 11.89
C MET A 317 -26.56 4.03 12.27
N ASN A 318 -26.72 4.94 11.30
CA ASN A 318 -27.53 6.13 11.55
C ASN A 318 -29.02 5.75 11.63
N LEU A 319 -29.83 6.59 12.28
CA LEU A 319 -31.24 6.28 12.50
C LEU A 319 -32.05 6.13 11.20
N LEU A 320 -31.67 6.83 10.12
CA LEU A 320 -32.33 6.66 8.82
C LEU A 320 -32.03 5.28 8.21
N GLU A 321 -30.77 4.83 8.27
CA GLU A 321 -30.38 3.49 7.83
C GLU A 321 -31.12 2.43 8.64
N MET A 322 -31.19 2.60 9.96
CA MET A 322 -31.89 1.70 10.87
C MET A 322 -33.39 1.60 10.55
N ALA A 323 -34.04 2.73 10.27
CA ALA A 323 -35.43 2.76 9.81
C ALA A 323 -35.60 2.02 8.48
N THR A 324 -34.72 2.30 7.51
CA THR A 324 -34.78 1.71 6.16
C THR A 324 -34.62 0.19 6.17
N VAL A 325 -33.64 -0.34 6.93
CA VAL A 325 -33.41 -1.81 7.01
C VAL A 325 -34.46 -2.54 7.84
N SER A 326 -35.29 -1.79 8.57
CA SER A 326 -36.37 -2.33 9.41
C SER A 326 -37.75 -2.00 8.84
N ASP A 327 -37.81 -1.62 7.56
CA ASP A 327 -39.03 -1.27 6.83
C ASP A 327 -39.92 -0.23 7.54
N ILE A 328 -39.30 0.69 8.28
CA ILE A 328 -39.98 1.86 8.87
C ILE A 328 -39.92 3.03 7.89
N PRO A 329 -41.07 3.52 7.41
CA PRO A 329 -41.11 4.67 6.50
C PRO A 329 -40.53 5.92 7.16
N HIS A 330 -39.54 6.55 6.51
CA HIS A 330 -38.89 7.75 7.04
C HIS A 330 -38.55 8.73 5.91
N ALA A 331 -39.01 9.98 6.03
CA ALA A 331 -38.84 10.98 4.97
C ALA A 331 -37.36 11.30 4.72
N ASN A 332 -36.88 11.11 3.50
CA ASN A 332 -35.44 11.21 3.19
C ASN A 332 -35.14 11.75 1.79
N LEU A 333 -35.70 12.91 1.42
CA LEU A 333 -35.65 13.46 0.05
C LEU A 333 -34.23 13.59 -0.54
N CYS A 334 -33.22 13.86 0.30
CA CYS A 334 -31.81 13.95 -0.12
C CYS A 334 -31.02 12.62 -0.01
N ARG A 335 -31.69 11.50 0.29
CA ARG A 335 -31.10 10.16 0.50
C ARG A 335 -29.99 10.14 1.55
N GLY A 336 -30.24 10.78 2.68
CA GLY A 336 -29.34 10.75 3.83
C GLY A 336 -28.12 11.68 3.78
N ARG A 337 -28.06 12.62 2.84
CA ARG A 337 -26.95 13.58 2.70
C ARG A 337 -26.99 14.78 3.65
N GLY A 338 -27.95 14.85 4.57
CA GLY A 338 -28.10 15.95 5.52
C GLY A 338 -28.50 17.30 4.93
N ARG A 339 -29.01 17.38 3.68
CA ARG A 339 -29.30 18.65 2.98
C ARG A 339 -30.77 19.08 2.95
N CYS A 340 -31.70 18.14 2.98
CA CYS A 340 -33.13 18.47 2.81
C CYS A 340 -33.85 18.82 4.12
N GLY A 341 -33.38 18.29 5.26
CA GLY A 341 -34.07 18.44 6.54
C GLY A 341 -35.38 17.63 6.66
N THR A 342 -35.74 16.77 5.71
CA THR A 342 -36.99 15.98 5.81
C THR A 342 -36.90 14.87 6.84
N CYS A 343 -35.70 14.33 7.10
CA CYS A 343 -35.50 13.25 8.06
C CYS A 343 -35.43 13.73 9.54
N ARG A 344 -36.03 14.89 9.83
CA ARG A 344 -35.99 15.49 11.17
C ARG A 344 -36.72 14.62 12.17
N ILE A 345 -36.08 14.45 13.32
CA ILE A 345 -36.62 13.73 14.47
C ILE A 345 -36.47 14.60 15.71
N ARG A 346 -37.45 14.54 16.59
CA ARG A 346 -37.34 15.06 17.95
C ARG A 346 -36.89 13.94 18.86
N ILE A 347 -35.91 14.23 19.72
CA ILE A 347 -35.43 13.28 20.73
C ILE A 347 -36.18 13.57 22.02
N HIS A 348 -36.87 12.56 22.54
CA HIS A 348 -37.59 12.64 23.81
C HIS A 348 -36.71 12.17 24.96
N ASP A 349 -36.05 11.02 24.78
CA ASP A 349 -35.20 10.41 25.80
C ASP A 349 -34.09 9.57 25.17
N SER A 350 -32.96 9.43 25.87
CA SER A 350 -31.79 8.66 25.42
C SER A 350 -30.92 8.23 26.60
N ASP A 351 -30.80 6.92 26.81
CA ASP A 351 -29.90 6.35 27.83
C ASP A 351 -28.41 6.54 27.47
N GLY A 352 -28.13 6.63 26.17
CA GLY A 352 -26.78 6.77 25.63
C GLY A 352 -26.39 8.23 25.40
N LYS A 353 -25.09 8.53 25.52
CA LYS A 353 -24.53 9.82 25.10
C LYS A 353 -24.67 9.97 23.58
N LEU A 354 -25.29 11.06 23.15
CA LEU A 354 -25.43 11.42 21.74
C LEU A 354 -24.26 12.28 21.28
N ASP A 355 -23.74 12.00 20.08
CA ASP A 355 -22.72 12.83 19.46
C ASP A 355 -23.27 14.23 19.15
N PRO A 356 -22.45 15.29 19.28
CA PRO A 356 -22.86 16.64 18.91
C PRO A 356 -23.20 16.71 17.41
N PRO A 357 -24.10 17.62 16.99
CA PRO A 357 -24.48 17.76 15.59
C PRO A 357 -23.29 18.02 14.67
N SER A 358 -23.24 17.39 13.49
CA SER A 358 -22.21 17.67 12.47
C SER A 358 -22.39 19.09 11.89
N GLN A 359 -21.38 19.63 11.18
CA GLN A 359 -21.53 20.96 10.54
C GLN A 359 -22.72 21.00 9.57
N ILE A 360 -22.85 19.97 8.72
CA ILE A 360 -23.95 19.84 7.75
C ILE A 360 -25.31 19.76 8.48
N GLU A 361 -25.34 19.05 9.60
CA GLU A 361 -26.54 18.95 10.43
C GLU A 361 -26.92 20.32 11.02
N ARG A 362 -25.96 21.04 11.63
CA ARG A 362 -26.18 22.39 12.18
C ARG A 362 -26.72 23.34 11.12
N ASP A 363 -26.06 23.43 9.97
CA ASP A 363 -26.45 24.35 8.89
C ASP A 363 -27.90 24.10 8.43
N THR A 364 -28.30 22.82 8.35
CA THR A 364 -29.66 22.44 7.96
C THR A 364 -30.68 22.68 9.07
N LEU A 365 -30.35 22.42 10.33
CA LEU A 365 -31.25 22.69 11.46
C LEU A 365 -31.50 24.20 11.62
N THR A 366 -30.46 25.03 11.50
CA THR A 366 -30.58 26.49 11.50
C THR A 366 -31.46 26.99 10.36
N ARG A 367 -31.22 26.53 9.13
CA ARG A 367 -32.01 26.94 7.95
C ARG A 367 -33.48 26.52 8.00
N THR A 368 -33.78 25.45 8.75
CA THR A 368 -35.14 24.93 8.90
C THR A 368 -35.86 25.48 10.14
N GLY A 369 -35.20 26.28 10.97
CA GLY A 369 -35.78 26.82 12.21
C GLY A 369 -36.13 25.73 13.23
N SER A 370 -35.31 24.67 13.31
CA SER A 370 -35.58 23.54 14.20
C SER A 370 -35.16 23.83 15.65
N ALA A 371 -35.92 23.33 16.62
CA ALA A 371 -35.62 23.45 18.05
C ALA A 371 -34.35 22.68 18.46
N GLU A 372 -33.81 22.96 19.65
CA GLU A 372 -32.53 22.40 20.11
C GLU A 372 -32.55 20.87 20.28
N ASN A 373 -33.70 20.29 20.62
CA ASN A 373 -33.88 18.83 20.77
C ASN A 373 -34.19 18.10 19.44
N VAL A 374 -34.04 18.78 18.30
CA VAL A 374 -34.27 18.21 16.98
C VAL A 374 -32.95 17.83 16.31
N ARG A 375 -32.90 16.63 15.75
CA ARG A 375 -31.73 16.08 15.04
C ARG A 375 -32.14 15.56 13.66
N LEU A 376 -31.15 15.33 12.81
CA LEU A 376 -31.36 14.65 11.53
C LEU A 376 -31.09 13.15 11.69
N ALA A 377 -32.11 12.32 11.46
CA ALA A 377 -31.97 10.87 11.55
C ALA A 377 -30.85 10.30 10.65
N CYS A 378 -30.58 10.95 9.51
CA CYS A 378 -29.51 10.54 8.60
C CYS A 378 -28.08 10.96 9.02
N GLN A 379 -27.95 11.73 10.10
CA GLN A 379 -26.64 12.19 10.61
C GLN A 379 -26.38 11.67 12.02
N LEU A 380 -27.44 11.42 12.80
CA LEU A 380 -27.33 10.89 14.15
C LEU A 380 -27.07 9.38 14.12
N THR A 381 -25.97 8.97 14.76
CA THR A 381 -25.56 7.57 14.95
C THR A 381 -25.50 7.30 16.45
N PRO A 382 -26.61 6.89 17.11
CA PRO A 382 -26.61 6.66 18.55
C PRO A 382 -25.71 5.48 18.93
N GLY A 383 -25.16 5.56 20.14
CA GLY A 383 -24.51 4.44 20.78
C GLY A 383 -25.49 3.37 21.26
N PRO A 384 -25.00 2.36 21.99
CA PRO A 384 -25.81 1.37 22.69
C PRO A 384 -26.87 1.96 23.63
N GLY A 385 -27.96 1.22 23.85
CA GLY A 385 -28.99 1.57 24.83
C GLY A 385 -30.36 1.77 24.20
N VAL A 386 -31.21 2.55 24.87
CA VAL A 386 -32.55 2.90 24.38
C VAL A 386 -32.60 4.38 23.99
N ILE A 387 -33.22 4.67 22.85
CA ILE A 387 -33.54 6.04 22.42
C ILE A 387 -34.99 6.14 22.01
N THR A 388 -35.68 7.16 22.52
CA THR A 388 -37.08 7.45 22.18
C THR A 388 -37.15 8.69 21.28
N ILE A 389 -37.73 8.52 20.10
CA ILE A 389 -37.77 9.55 19.06
C ILE A 389 -39.16 9.74 18.46
N GLU A 390 -39.39 10.92 17.90
CA GLU A 390 -40.62 11.26 17.17
C GLU A 390 -40.25 11.79 15.78
N ARG A 391 -40.94 11.31 14.74
CA ARG A 391 -40.80 11.80 13.37
C ARG A 391 -41.54 13.12 13.23
N LEU A 392 -40.85 14.18 12.81
CA LEU A 392 -41.48 15.50 12.64
C LEU A 392 -42.12 15.70 11.27
N ILE A 393 -41.75 14.87 10.30
CA ILE A 393 -42.17 15.00 8.92
C ILE A 393 -42.77 13.66 8.46
N PRO A 394 -43.96 13.68 7.83
CA PRO A 394 -44.57 12.48 7.28
C PRO A 394 -43.66 11.82 6.22
N PRO A 395 -43.62 10.47 6.17
CA PRO A 395 -42.73 9.73 5.29
C PRO A 395 -43.00 9.95 3.80
N ASP A 396 -44.23 10.31 3.44
CA ASP A 396 -44.76 10.54 2.09
C ASP A 396 -44.64 12.01 1.61
N VAL A 397 -43.94 12.86 2.38
CA VAL A 397 -43.79 14.30 2.08
C VAL A 397 -43.27 14.55 0.67
N GLN A 398 -43.98 15.41 -0.05
CA GLN A 398 -43.60 15.85 -1.39
C GLN A 398 -42.87 17.20 -1.37
N PRO A 399 -41.98 17.49 -2.34
CA PRO A 399 -41.17 18.71 -2.34
C PRO A 399 -41.97 20.02 -2.28
N HIS A 400 -43.16 20.06 -2.89
CA HIS A 400 -44.01 21.24 -2.93
C HIS A 400 -44.62 21.57 -1.55
N GLN A 401 -44.84 20.57 -0.71
CA GLN A 401 -45.44 20.73 0.63
C GLN A 401 -44.48 21.41 1.62
N LEU A 402 -43.17 21.35 1.37
CA LEU A 402 -42.14 21.99 2.21
C LEU A 402 -42.12 23.52 2.06
N HIS A 403 -42.59 24.05 0.93
CA HIS A 403 -42.64 25.50 0.68
C HIS A 403 -43.88 26.13 1.32
N ASN A 404 -45.03 25.46 1.26
CA ASN A 404 -46.30 26.01 1.76
C ASN A 404 -46.35 26.13 3.29
N ALA A 405 -45.73 25.20 4.03
CA ALA A 405 -45.69 25.23 5.50
C ALA A 405 -44.94 26.46 6.07
N LYS A 406 -44.00 27.04 5.32
CA LYS A 406 -43.34 28.31 5.70
C LYS A 406 -44.24 29.53 5.48
N SER A 407 -45.17 29.46 4.53
CA SER A 407 -46.07 30.57 4.21
C SER A 407 -47.22 30.68 5.21
N SER A 408 -47.73 29.55 5.73
CA SER A 408 -48.83 29.54 6.71
C SER A 408 -48.41 29.93 8.13
N ALA A 409 -47.13 29.75 8.49
CA ALA A 409 -46.61 30.17 9.79
C ALA A 409 -46.41 31.69 9.90
N ASN A 410 -46.30 32.40 8.78
CA ASN A 410 -46.12 33.86 8.73
C ASN A 410 -47.45 34.64 8.63
N SER A 411 -48.61 33.98 8.57
CA SER A 411 -49.91 34.63 8.34
C SER A 411 -50.85 34.63 9.56
N VAL A 412 -50.38 34.28 10.76
CA VAL A 412 -51.21 34.31 11.97
C VAL A 412 -50.66 35.39 12.92
N SER A 413 -51.19 36.60 12.78
CA SER A 413 -51.19 37.63 13.84
C SER A 413 -52.59 37.65 14.47
N PRO A 414 -52.72 37.82 15.80
CA PRO A 414 -54.02 37.79 16.46
C PRO A 414 -54.77 39.10 16.22
N GLU A 415 -56.01 39.01 15.71
CA GLU A 415 -56.95 40.14 15.75
C GLU A 415 -57.37 40.39 17.21
N PRO A 416 -57.38 41.66 17.67
CA PRO A 416 -57.86 41.98 19.01
C PRO A 416 -59.39 41.95 19.04
N MET A 417 -59.94 41.35 20.11
CA MET A 417 -61.35 41.48 20.48
C MET A 417 -61.69 42.96 20.66
N ALA A 418 -62.63 43.47 19.87
CA ALA A 418 -63.28 44.76 20.10
C ALA A 418 -64.63 44.53 20.76
N GLU A 419 -64.73 45.05 21.97
CA GLU A 419 -65.89 45.22 22.83
C GLU A 419 -66.75 46.41 22.37
N GLN A 420 -68.08 46.26 22.34
CA GLN A 420 -69.13 47.30 22.47
C GLN A 420 -70.49 46.63 22.21
N SER A 421 -71.33 46.37 23.22
CA SER A 421 -72.21 47.29 23.99
C SER A 421 -73.62 47.33 23.44
#